data_AF-A0A3C2AIE0-F1
#
_entry.id   AF-A0A3C2AIE0-F1
#
_cell.length_a   1.000
_cell.length_b   1.000
_cell.length_c   1.000
_cell.angle_alpha   90.00
_cell.angle_beta   90.00
_cell.angle_gamma   90.00
#
_symmetry.space_group_name_H-M   'P 1'
#
loop_
_entity.id
_entity.type
_entity.pdbx_description
1 polymer ?
#
loop_
_entity_poly.entity_id
_entity_poly.type
_entity_poly.pdbx_seq_one_letter_code
_entity_poly.pdbx_strand_id
1 'polypeptide(L)'
;NNGAMFFINGGPNDSAVVWVDGSVSHNDSIMVNLGKFIIKGDFINNAECGGDGSFPLQLTGNDGLFEIYGDWENNGLYRAGEGKVRFMTTDSIQGDSVTTFHDVDLIGDIRRIQDNVNSEIGVNGTLRLNEAEWATDFDTLWVFNTSTGAIQRNAFCDTCGFVSSLENGNLARATAQSVPYLFPTGSSLDISPNQIKRYRPAQVKPETNAPDWYHVRFVNRNPTINGLPVTSTDTTICYVNPWWYHRINQTGGANATAEISLYANPWEGDENYNGMANWNTANLVWENMFNTGSSTTNNFWNQVVRYDWDDFQSYQDDAYIMSYNVPLEPEVTGDDALCASIETVYTVPENGSDYTFVVTGGTITDQTDYSITVIWDNDSLNPVIGTVQVDEVVPNNINGGCASLTRNYSVEVYPQPVADFTISLDTNLPGGIFVHDILGMVDNSLLTTEWDWDFGDGTTSTDSLPFHSYYEPGTYDITLIVRSGLDCLDTLTLPVNIVEGLIVPNVFTPNNDGINDVFDIRTSDVGNFNLEIYNRWGNVIFENTSPLISWDGVTASGTPASAGTYFYVISKAEMNSGNAIDNELDNFDFKETGWLQLIR
;
A
#
# COMPACT_ATOMS: atom_id res chain seq x y z
N ASN A 1 -10.91 7.86 73.75
CA ASN A 1 -10.09 8.26 74.92
C ASN A 1 -10.60 7.81 76.30
N ASN A 2 -11.39 6.75 76.42
CA ASN A 2 -11.70 6.13 77.73
C ASN A 2 -11.96 4.61 77.63
N GLY A 3 -11.32 3.91 76.67
CA GLY A 3 -11.40 2.45 76.58
C GLY A 3 -12.83 1.87 76.53
N ALA A 4 -13.81 2.61 76.01
CA ALA A 4 -15.14 2.07 75.83
C ALA A 4 -15.13 1.10 74.64
N MET A 5 -15.09 -0.20 74.93
CA MET A 5 -15.44 -1.21 73.95
C MET A 5 -16.92 -1.05 73.60
N PHE A 6 -17.22 -0.62 72.37
CA PHE A 6 -18.58 -0.68 71.85
C PHE A 6 -18.81 -2.09 71.29
N PHE A 7 -19.27 -3.00 72.15
CA PHE A 7 -19.84 -4.27 71.71
C PHE A 7 -21.29 -4.03 71.32
N ILE A 8 -21.61 -4.11 70.03
CA ILE A 8 -23.01 -4.13 69.60
C ILE A 8 -23.31 -5.57 69.22
N ASN A 9 -23.75 -6.34 70.21
CA ASN A 9 -24.22 -7.70 70.03
C ASN A 9 -25.62 -7.65 69.44
N GLY A 10 -25.69 -7.31 68.16
CA GLY A 10 -26.88 -7.48 67.34
C GLY A 10 -26.93 -8.91 66.81
N GLY A 11 -28.11 -9.53 66.81
CA GLY A 11 -28.29 -10.78 66.07
C GLY A 11 -28.00 -10.60 64.57
N PRO A 12 -28.06 -11.67 63.75
CA PRO A 12 -27.75 -11.62 62.32
C PRO A 12 -28.59 -10.65 61.47
N ASN A 13 -29.56 -9.93 62.07
CA ASN A 13 -30.41 -8.93 61.42
C ASN A 13 -30.38 -7.54 62.10
N ASP A 14 -29.54 -7.32 63.13
CA ASP A 14 -29.46 -6.06 63.86
C ASP A 14 -28.27 -5.23 63.34
N SER A 15 -28.53 -4.25 62.48
CA SER A 15 -27.51 -3.30 62.05
C SER A 15 -27.33 -2.21 63.10
N ALA A 16 -26.23 -2.31 63.83
CA ALA A 16 -25.81 -1.28 64.76
C ALA A 16 -25.37 -0.01 64.03
N VAL A 17 -25.87 1.17 64.43
CA VAL A 17 -25.36 2.45 63.93
C VAL A 17 -24.59 3.15 65.04
N VAL A 18 -23.29 3.37 64.81
CA VAL A 18 -22.46 4.24 65.64
C VAL A 18 -22.36 5.59 64.93
N TRP A 19 -22.76 6.65 65.64
CA TRP A 19 -22.69 8.02 65.13
C TRP A 19 -21.76 8.82 66.02
N VAL A 20 -20.70 9.38 65.44
CA VAL A 20 -19.75 10.27 66.13
C VAL A 20 -19.77 11.64 65.46
N ASP A 21 -20.04 12.67 66.27
CA ASP A 21 -19.93 14.07 65.88
C ASP A 21 -18.58 14.61 66.34
N GLY A 22 -17.56 14.44 65.50
CA GLY A 22 -16.14 14.69 65.79
C GLY A 22 -15.21 13.57 65.30
N SER A 23 -13.90 13.73 65.49
CA SER A 23 -12.90 12.76 65.06
C SER A 23 -12.83 11.54 65.99
N VAL A 24 -12.56 10.37 65.41
CA VAL A 24 -12.30 9.10 66.09
C VAL A 24 -10.82 8.78 66.01
N SER A 25 -10.18 8.56 67.15
CA SER A 25 -8.81 8.07 67.22
C SER A 25 -8.78 6.72 67.94
N HIS A 26 -8.42 5.68 67.19
CA HIS A 26 -8.28 4.30 67.66
C HIS A 26 -6.82 4.03 68.03
N ASN A 27 -6.52 4.00 69.32
CA ASN A 27 -5.14 3.95 69.83
C ASN A 27 -4.76 2.63 70.51
N ASP A 28 -5.71 1.72 70.77
CA ASP A 28 -5.46 0.53 71.59
C ASP A 28 -6.39 -0.65 71.24
N SER A 29 -5.93 -1.87 71.51
CA SER A 29 -6.66 -3.14 71.34
C SER A 29 -7.03 -3.44 69.87
N ILE A 30 -8.30 -3.72 69.56
CA ILE A 30 -8.78 -4.12 68.23
C ILE A 30 -10.15 -3.44 68.00
N MET A 31 -10.37 -2.90 66.81
CA MET A 31 -11.69 -2.39 66.36
C MET A 31 -12.26 -3.29 65.26
N VAL A 32 -13.51 -3.76 65.44
CA VAL A 32 -14.23 -4.52 64.42
C VAL A 32 -15.53 -3.80 64.06
N ASN A 33 -15.73 -3.49 62.78
CA ASN A 33 -16.96 -2.86 62.27
C ASN A 33 -17.79 -3.85 61.45
N LEU A 34 -18.96 -4.22 61.98
CA LEU A 34 -19.95 -5.12 61.36
C LEU A 34 -21.31 -4.42 61.14
N GLY A 35 -21.35 -3.10 61.38
CA GLY A 35 -22.57 -2.29 61.34
C GLY A 35 -22.36 -1.06 60.46
N LYS A 36 -22.93 0.08 60.84
CA LYS A 36 -22.70 1.36 60.19
C LYS A 36 -22.01 2.31 61.15
N PHE A 37 -20.81 2.76 60.80
CA PHE A 37 -20.03 3.72 61.58
C PHE A 37 -19.97 5.05 60.82
N ILE A 38 -20.66 6.07 61.34
CA ILE A 38 -20.73 7.42 60.77
C ILE A 38 -19.84 8.33 61.62
N ILE A 39 -18.84 8.95 60.99
CA ILE A 39 -17.86 9.81 61.64
C ILE A 39 -17.88 11.18 60.97
N LYS A 40 -18.34 12.20 61.71
CA LYS A 40 -18.31 13.60 61.27
C LYS A 40 -17.01 14.30 61.71
N GLY A 41 -15.91 13.78 61.22
CA GLY A 41 -14.54 14.20 61.54
C GLY A 41 -13.57 13.12 61.05
N ASP A 42 -12.33 13.21 61.50
CA ASP A 42 -11.26 12.33 61.02
C ASP A 42 -11.37 10.95 61.66
N PHE A 43 -11.04 9.92 60.90
CA PHE A 43 -10.80 8.58 61.39
C PHE A 43 -9.30 8.31 61.42
N ILE A 44 -8.73 8.22 62.62
CA ILE A 44 -7.30 7.99 62.85
C ILE A 44 -7.14 6.59 63.45
N ASN A 45 -6.57 5.66 62.69
CA ASN A 45 -6.24 4.31 63.14
C ASN A 45 -4.76 4.20 63.51
N ASN A 46 -4.45 4.05 64.79
CA ASN A 46 -3.09 3.79 65.31
C ASN A 46 -2.92 2.34 65.83
N ALA A 47 -3.89 1.46 65.63
CA ALA A 47 -3.89 0.07 66.12
C ALA A 47 -4.48 -0.91 65.09
N GLU A 48 -4.88 -2.12 65.48
CA GLU A 48 -5.53 -3.08 64.57
C GLU A 48 -7.02 -2.76 64.42
N CYS A 49 -7.49 -2.58 63.19
CA CYS A 49 -8.87 -2.25 62.84
C CYS A 49 -9.31 -3.03 61.59
N GLY A 50 -10.53 -3.56 61.55
CA GLY A 50 -11.03 -4.21 60.33
C GLY A 50 -12.22 -5.15 60.51
N GLY A 51 -12.67 -5.75 59.41
CA GLY A 51 -13.77 -6.72 59.36
C GLY A 51 -13.37 -8.13 58.91
N ASP A 52 -12.11 -8.36 58.50
CA ASP A 52 -11.68 -9.64 57.95
C ASP A 52 -11.99 -10.82 58.91
N GLY A 53 -12.61 -11.88 58.38
CA GLY A 53 -13.03 -13.08 59.11
C GLY A 53 -11.89 -13.86 59.79
N SER A 54 -10.66 -13.36 59.71
CA SER A 54 -9.53 -13.78 60.52
C SER A 54 -9.40 -12.93 61.81
N PHE A 55 -10.20 -13.33 62.82
CA PHE A 55 -10.17 -12.97 64.27
C PHE A 55 -11.04 -11.81 64.81
N PRO A 56 -11.63 -11.96 66.04
CA PRO A 56 -11.88 -13.20 66.80
C PRO A 56 -13.25 -13.83 66.48
N LEU A 57 -14.02 -13.29 65.53
CA LEU A 57 -15.27 -13.90 65.08
C LEU A 57 -15.35 -13.97 63.56
N GLN A 58 -15.46 -15.19 63.05
CA GLN A 58 -15.91 -15.46 61.69
C GLN A 58 -17.37 -15.01 61.55
N LEU A 59 -17.60 -13.88 60.89
CA LEU A 59 -18.92 -13.57 60.33
C LEU A 59 -18.74 -13.41 58.83
N THR A 60 -18.98 -14.46 58.06
CA THR A 60 -18.95 -14.38 56.60
C THR A 60 -20.17 -13.61 56.10
N GLY A 61 -19.95 -12.58 55.30
CA GLY A 61 -20.98 -11.86 54.54
C GLY A 61 -21.68 -10.69 55.27
N ASN A 62 -21.05 -10.05 56.26
CA ASN A 62 -21.69 -8.95 56.99
C ASN A 62 -20.71 -7.89 57.55
N ASP A 63 -19.72 -7.49 56.74
CA ASP A 63 -18.78 -6.45 57.15
C ASP A 63 -19.38 -5.05 57.02
N GLY A 64 -19.00 -4.18 57.95
CA GLY A 64 -19.67 -2.91 58.16
C GLY A 64 -19.36 -1.84 57.10
N LEU A 65 -20.11 -0.75 57.19
CA LEU A 65 -19.95 0.48 56.43
C LEU A 65 -19.27 1.54 57.30
N PHE A 66 -18.19 2.15 56.81
CA PHE A 66 -17.68 3.42 57.32
C PHE A 66 -18.21 4.57 56.44
N GLU A 67 -18.86 5.56 57.03
CA GLU A 67 -19.17 6.84 56.39
C GLU A 67 -18.35 7.94 57.05
N ILE A 68 -17.42 8.50 56.30
CA ILE A 68 -16.41 9.46 56.78
C ILE A 68 -16.68 10.84 56.16
N TYR A 69 -16.69 11.88 56.99
CA TYR A 69 -16.83 13.29 56.59
C TYR A 69 -15.58 14.11 57.02
N GLY A 70 -14.42 13.49 57.02
CA GLY A 70 -13.12 14.05 57.41
C GLY A 70 -12.00 13.14 56.95
N ASP A 71 -10.79 13.32 57.46
CA ASP A 71 -9.62 12.59 56.94
C ASP A 71 -9.65 11.11 57.35
N TRP A 72 -9.13 10.23 56.49
CA TRP A 72 -8.80 8.86 56.83
C TRP A 72 -7.29 8.74 57.02
N GLU A 73 -6.84 8.44 58.23
CA GLU A 73 -5.45 8.26 58.57
C GLU A 73 -5.21 6.85 59.12
N ASN A 74 -4.37 6.06 58.45
CA ASN A 74 -4.01 4.71 58.89
C ASN A 74 -2.53 4.59 59.22
N ASN A 75 -2.22 4.58 60.52
CA ASN A 75 -0.88 4.35 61.07
C ASN A 75 -0.75 2.96 61.73
N GLY A 76 -1.82 2.15 61.68
CA GLY A 76 -1.88 0.80 62.23
C GLY A 76 -2.24 -0.25 61.17
N LEU A 77 -2.63 -1.44 61.62
CA LEU A 77 -3.03 -2.53 60.72
C LEU A 77 -4.52 -2.40 60.36
N TYR A 78 -4.82 -2.18 59.08
CA TYR A 78 -6.19 -2.16 58.57
C TYR A 78 -6.53 -3.43 57.78
N ARG A 79 -7.63 -4.11 58.12
CA ARG A 79 -8.14 -5.31 57.43
C ARG A 79 -9.54 -5.06 56.88
N ALA A 80 -9.68 -4.71 55.60
CA ALA A 80 -10.99 -4.34 55.05
C ALA A 80 -12.08 -5.42 55.08
N GLY A 81 -11.72 -6.70 55.07
CA GLY A 81 -12.71 -7.77 54.88
C GLY A 81 -13.51 -7.59 53.58
N GLU A 82 -14.83 -7.76 53.61
CA GLU A 82 -15.80 -7.45 52.54
C GLU A 82 -16.50 -6.08 52.75
N GLY A 83 -16.02 -5.27 53.70
CA GLY A 83 -16.66 -4.02 54.13
C GLY A 83 -16.60 -2.88 53.11
N LYS A 84 -17.39 -1.82 53.37
CA LYS A 84 -17.48 -0.65 52.50
C LYS A 84 -17.03 0.62 53.22
N VAL A 85 -16.27 1.48 52.53
CA VAL A 85 -15.94 2.83 52.99
C VAL A 85 -16.54 3.86 52.04
N ARG A 86 -17.20 4.87 52.61
CA ARG A 86 -17.80 5.98 51.88
C ARG A 86 -17.21 7.29 52.39
N PHE A 87 -16.60 8.02 51.48
CA PHE A 87 -16.09 9.36 51.75
C PHE A 87 -17.10 10.39 51.30
N MET A 88 -17.38 11.37 52.14
CA MET A 88 -18.50 12.31 51.94
C MET A 88 -18.04 13.74 51.63
N THR A 89 -16.80 14.10 51.95
CA THR A 89 -16.28 15.47 51.87
C THR A 89 -14.89 15.53 51.20
N THR A 90 -14.25 16.71 51.23
CA THR A 90 -12.86 16.93 50.78
C THR A 90 -11.92 16.32 51.82
N ASP A 91 -11.71 15.02 51.71
CA ASP A 91 -10.98 14.25 52.73
C ASP A 91 -9.59 13.89 52.19
N SER A 92 -8.60 13.92 53.08
CA SER A 92 -7.30 13.30 52.86
C SER A 92 -7.39 11.80 53.19
N ILE A 93 -6.73 10.96 52.41
CA ILE A 93 -6.53 9.55 52.70
C ILE A 93 -5.02 9.34 52.82
N GLN A 94 -4.56 9.14 54.05
CA GLN A 94 -3.15 9.21 54.41
C GLN A 94 -2.77 8.15 55.46
N GLY A 95 -1.49 8.11 55.83
CA GLY A 95 -1.00 7.36 56.98
C GLY A 95 0.37 6.72 56.78
N ASP A 96 0.85 6.09 57.86
CA ASP A 96 2.13 5.38 57.88
C ASP A 96 2.03 3.87 57.56
N SER A 97 0.82 3.32 57.34
CA SER A 97 0.59 1.89 57.13
C SER A 97 -0.40 1.57 56.00
N VAL A 98 -0.07 0.57 55.18
CA VAL A 98 -0.84 0.14 53.98
C VAL A 98 -2.33 0.03 54.29
N THR A 99 -3.16 0.62 53.42
CA THR A 99 -4.63 0.56 53.55
C THR A 99 -5.23 -0.06 52.29
N THR A 100 -5.64 -1.31 52.39
CA THR A 100 -6.42 -1.95 51.33
C THR A 100 -7.89 -1.95 51.72
N PHE A 101 -8.70 -1.15 51.04
CA PHE A 101 -10.16 -1.18 51.11
C PHE A 101 -10.72 -2.35 50.31
N HIS A 102 -11.92 -2.81 50.65
CA HIS A 102 -12.66 -3.73 49.79
C HIS A 102 -13.54 -2.93 48.83
N ASP A 103 -14.63 -2.32 49.30
CA ASP A 103 -15.45 -1.41 48.50
C ASP A 103 -15.24 0.05 48.91
N VAL A 104 -15.06 0.96 47.94
CA VAL A 104 -14.97 2.40 48.16
C VAL A 104 -16.03 3.15 47.34
N ASP A 105 -16.66 4.15 47.95
CA ASP A 105 -17.70 4.99 47.35
C ASP A 105 -17.43 6.46 47.62
N LEU A 106 -17.05 7.19 46.58
CA LEU A 106 -16.77 8.62 46.64
C LEU A 106 -18.04 9.40 46.33
N ILE A 107 -18.57 10.15 47.28
CA ILE A 107 -19.84 10.88 47.10
C ILE A 107 -19.60 12.37 46.83
N GLY A 108 -20.33 12.91 45.85
CA GLY A 108 -20.26 14.33 45.46
C GLY A 108 -19.10 14.66 44.52
N ASP A 109 -19.16 15.85 43.94
CA ASP A 109 -18.18 16.40 42.99
C ASP A 109 -17.01 17.07 43.73
N ILE A 110 -16.28 16.26 44.49
CA ILE A 110 -15.22 16.72 45.39
C ILE A 110 -13.90 15.99 45.10
N ARG A 111 -12.79 16.74 45.08
CA ARG A 111 -11.42 16.21 45.04
C ARG A 111 -11.01 15.66 46.40
N ARG A 112 -10.62 14.39 46.44
CA ARG A 112 -10.04 13.70 47.59
C ARG A 112 -8.56 13.46 47.33
N ILE A 113 -7.74 13.73 48.33
CA ILE A 113 -6.29 13.73 48.18
C ILE A 113 -5.74 12.51 48.88
N GLN A 114 -4.97 11.71 48.16
CA GLN A 114 -4.07 10.74 48.75
C GLN A 114 -2.74 11.46 48.98
N ASP A 115 -2.36 11.62 50.25
CA ASP A 115 -1.21 12.44 50.66
C ASP A 115 -0.28 11.69 51.62
N ASN A 116 1.02 12.02 51.51
CA ASN A 116 2.12 11.68 52.41
C ASN A 116 2.18 10.19 52.81
N VAL A 117 2.36 9.35 51.80
CA VAL A 117 2.11 7.92 51.92
C VAL A 117 3.41 7.13 52.13
N ASN A 118 3.63 6.66 53.36
CA ASN A 118 4.47 5.45 53.57
C ASN A 118 3.68 4.17 53.26
N SER A 119 2.42 4.28 52.84
CA SER A 119 1.40 3.23 52.82
C SER A 119 0.59 3.07 51.53
N GLU A 120 0.98 2.17 50.64
CA GLU A 120 0.19 1.81 49.45
C GLU A 120 -1.33 1.71 49.75
N ILE A 121 -2.16 2.44 48.98
CA ILE A 121 -3.62 2.39 49.09
C ILE A 121 -4.17 1.54 47.96
N GLY A 122 -5.07 0.61 48.28
CA GLY A 122 -5.70 -0.22 47.26
C GLY A 122 -7.14 -0.62 47.51
N VAL A 123 -7.74 -1.21 46.48
CA VAL A 123 -9.15 -1.60 46.42
C VAL A 123 -9.26 -3.04 45.91
N ASN A 124 -9.74 -3.95 46.75
CA ASN A 124 -9.95 -5.37 46.42
C ASN A 124 -11.32 -5.67 45.77
N GLY A 125 -12.31 -4.82 46.01
CA GLY A 125 -13.68 -4.95 45.52
C GLY A 125 -13.98 -3.91 44.46
N THR A 126 -14.89 -2.98 44.75
CA THR A 126 -15.37 -1.97 43.81
C THR A 126 -14.88 -0.57 44.19
N LEU A 127 -14.28 0.15 43.24
CA LEU A 127 -14.00 1.58 43.31
C LEU A 127 -15.12 2.36 42.60
N ARG A 128 -15.99 3.06 43.35
CA ARG A 128 -17.02 3.93 42.78
C ARG A 128 -16.58 5.39 42.88
N LEU A 129 -16.16 5.95 41.75
CA LEU A 129 -15.74 7.34 41.63
C LEU A 129 -16.93 8.30 41.50
N ASN A 130 -18.07 7.85 40.99
CA ASN A 130 -19.26 8.69 40.73
C ASN A 130 -18.90 9.96 39.93
N GLU A 131 -18.91 11.14 40.57
CA GLU A 131 -18.48 12.44 40.01
C GLU A 131 -17.14 12.93 40.58
N ALA A 132 -16.60 12.24 41.59
CA ALA A 132 -15.45 12.68 42.36
C ALA A 132 -14.11 12.49 41.64
N GLU A 133 -13.14 13.28 42.07
CA GLU A 133 -11.73 13.10 41.74
C GLU A 133 -11.01 12.40 42.90
N TRP A 134 -10.33 11.29 42.60
CA TRP A 134 -9.32 10.71 43.48
C TRP A 134 -7.94 11.19 43.02
N ALA A 135 -7.35 12.12 43.74
CA ALA A 135 -6.03 12.63 43.43
C ALA A 135 -4.97 11.80 44.14
N THR A 136 -4.14 11.11 43.37
CA THR A 136 -3.07 10.27 43.90
C THR A 136 -1.80 11.04 44.19
N ASP A 137 -1.68 12.29 43.73
CA ASP A 137 -0.48 13.11 43.80
C ASP A 137 0.79 12.31 43.43
N PHE A 138 1.68 11.96 44.36
CA PHE A 138 2.90 11.18 44.06
C PHE A 138 2.71 9.65 44.12
N ASP A 139 1.53 9.19 44.54
CA ASP A 139 1.29 7.82 44.97
C ASP A 139 0.54 6.99 43.94
N THR A 140 0.56 5.67 44.16
CA THR A 140 -0.17 4.70 43.35
C THR A 140 -1.49 4.34 44.05
N LEU A 141 -2.59 4.40 43.30
CA LEU A 141 -3.86 3.79 43.69
C LEU A 141 -3.96 2.40 43.04
N TRP A 142 -4.01 1.36 43.86
CA TRP A 142 -4.08 -0.02 43.40
C TRP A 142 -5.52 -0.53 43.29
N VAL A 143 -5.90 -1.10 42.16
CA VAL A 143 -7.17 -1.83 42.01
C VAL A 143 -6.86 -3.28 41.72
N PHE A 144 -7.01 -4.12 42.76
CA PHE A 144 -6.67 -5.55 42.72
C PHE A 144 -7.75 -6.41 42.07
N ASN A 145 -8.98 -5.92 41.98
CA ASN A 145 -10.08 -6.64 41.35
C ASN A 145 -9.94 -6.67 39.82
N THR A 146 -9.75 -7.87 39.27
CA THR A 146 -9.58 -8.11 37.83
C THR A 146 -10.88 -8.03 37.03
N SER A 147 -12.02 -7.75 37.66
CA SER A 147 -13.27 -7.49 36.94
C SER A 147 -13.20 -6.18 36.14
N THR A 148 -13.64 -6.19 34.88
CA THR A 148 -13.76 -4.98 34.07
C THR A 148 -14.70 -3.94 34.68
N GLY A 149 -15.68 -4.38 35.48
CA GLY A 149 -16.63 -3.53 36.21
C GLY A 149 -16.20 -3.09 37.61
N ALA A 150 -14.95 -3.39 38.03
CA ALA A 150 -14.42 -3.03 39.34
C ALA A 150 -14.35 -1.50 39.57
N ILE A 151 -14.16 -0.72 38.50
CA ILE A 151 -14.15 0.74 38.56
C ILE A 151 -15.44 1.27 37.96
N GLN A 152 -16.23 1.99 38.75
CA GLN A 152 -17.52 2.56 38.37
C GLN A 152 -17.46 4.08 38.43
N ARG A 153 -18.13 4.75 37.50
CA ARG A 153 -18.22 6.21 37.38
C ARG A 153 -19.56 6.61 36.77
N ASN A 154 -19.92 7.88 36.84
CA ASN A 154 -21.08 8.40 36.12
C ASN A 154 -20.91 8.27 34.60
N ALA A 155 -22.04 8.19 33.88
CA ALA A 155 -22.04 7.88 32.46
C ALA A 155 -21.60 9.04 31.55
N PHE A 156 -21.66 10.29 32.03
CA PHE A 156 -21.47 11.49 31.22
C PHE A 156 -20.17 12.22 31.56
N CYS A 157 -19.39 12.56 30.54
CA CYS A 157 -18.06 13.18 30.57
C CYS A 157 -17.92 14.29 31.62
N ASP A 158 -18.82 15.25 31.59
CA ASP A 158 -18.80 16.47 32.41
C ASP A 158 -18.98 16.17 33.91
N THR A 159 -19.56 15.01 34.21
CA THR A 159 -19.83 14.50 35.56
C THR A 159 -19.07 13.21 35.84
N CYS A 160 -18.13 12.80 34.99
CA CYS A 160 -17.37 11.57 35.21
C CYS A 160 -16.39 11.77 36.36
N GLY A 161 -16.43 10.89 37.34
CA GLY A 161 -15.37 10.73 38.31
C GLY A 161 -14.13 10.08 37.68
N PHE A 162 -12.95 10.50 38.14
CA PHE A 162 -11.66 10.05 37.61
C PHE A 162 -10.59 10.03 38.69
N VAL A 163 -9.47 9.40 38.35
CA VAL A 163 -8.23 9.42 39.11
C VAL A 163 -7.30 10.45 38.49
N SER A 164 -6.81 11.40 39.27
CA SER A 164 -5.77 12.34 38.85
C SER A 164 -4.46 12.01 39.51
N SER A 165 -3.37 12.38 38.86
CA SER A 165 -2.04 12.10 39.38
C SER A 165 -1.10 13.27 39.08
N LEU A 166 -0.45 13.77 40.12
CA LEU A 166 0.62 14.74 39.98
C LEU A 166 1.97 14.02 39.89
N GLU A 167 3.04 14.73 39.57
CA GLU A 167 4.43 14.27 39.67
C GLU A 167 4.78 12.81 39.32
N ASN A 168 4.64 11.80 40.20
CA ASN A 168 4.89 10.37 39.88
C ASN A 168 3.69 9.43 40.20
N GLY A 169 2.55 9.96 40.63
CA GLY A 169 1.40 9.12 40.96
C GLY A 169 0.76 8.47 39.74
N ASN A 170 -0.04 7.43 39.96
CA ASN A 170 -0.72 6.69 38.88
C ASN A 170 -1.89 5.84 39.40
N LEU A 171 -2.73 5.39 38.47
CA LEU A 171 -3.73 4.34 38.69
C LEU A 171 -3.17 3.00 38.22
N ALA A 172 -2.98 2.06 39.14
CA ALA A 172 -2.56 0.70 38.86
C ALA A 172 -3.77 -0.25 38.88
N ARG A 173 -3.92 -1.08 37.85
CA ARG A 173 -5.04 -2.01 37.74
C ARG A 173 -4.56 -3.41 37.38
N ALA A 174 -5.04 -4.39 38.16
CA ALA A 174 -4.90 -5.79 37.84
C ALA A 174 -5.86 -6.18 36.70
N THR A 175 -5.35 -6.93 35.74
CA THR A 175 -6.10 -7.45 34.59
C THR A 175 -5.94 -8.96 34.52
N ALA A 176 -6.92 -9.68 33.99
CA ALA A 176 -6.85 -11.14 33.80
C ALA A 176 -7.83 -11.65 32.72
N GLN A 177 -8.18 -10.80 31.76
CA GLN A 177 -9.14 -11.11 30.69
C GLN A 177 -8.74 -10.38 29.40
N SER A 178 -8.98 -10.97 28.24
CA SER A 178 -8.69 -10.37 26.94
C SER A 178 -9.81 -9.42 26.46
N VAL A 179 -10.14 -8.45 27.31
CA VAL A 179 -11.18 -7.43 27.08
C VAL A 179 -10.68 -6.04 27.52
N PRO A 180 -11.25 -4.93 27.04
CA PRO A 180 -10.78 -3.60 27.41
C PRO A 180 -10.98 -3.27 28.90
N TYR A 181 -9.91 -2.86 29.56
CA TYR A 181 -9.91 -2.30 30.91
C TYR A 181 -9.82 -0.78 30.84
N LEU A 182 -10.87 -0.12 31.34
CA LEU A 182 -10.90 1.34 31.45
C LEU A 182 -9.99 1.85 32.59
N PHE A 183 -9.18 2.85 32.28
CA PHE A 183 -8.47 3.69 33.24
C PHE A 183 -9.09 5.09 33.20
N PRO A 184 -10.02 5.42 34.13
CA PRO A 184 -10.67 6.72 34.14
C PRO A 184 -9.71 7.76 34.73
N THR A 185 -8.76 8.22 33.94
CA THR A 185 -7.78 9.24 34.34
C THR A 185 -8.19 10.65 33.88
N GLY A 186 -7.71 11.66 34.60
CA GLY A 186 -8.04 13.06 34.34
C GLY A 186 -7.26 14.01 35.23
N SER A 187 -7.60 15.30 35.20
CA SER A 187 -7.03 16.30 36.09
C SER A 187 -7.98 17.47 36.27
N SER A 188 -8.11 17.97 37.50
CA SER A 188 -8.76 19.25 37.82
C SER A 188 -7.76 20.40 38.00
N LEU A 189 -6.45 20.11 37.96
CA LEU A 189 -5.40 21.08 38.26
C LEU A 189 -4.94 21.78 36.98
N ASP A 190 -4.91 23.11 37.08
CA ASP A 190 -4.87 24.05 35.96
C ASP A 190 -3.43 24.56 35.69
N ILE A 191 -3.09 24.76 34.43
CA ILE A 191 -1.91 25.53 34.00
C ILE A 191 -2.28 26.85 33.31
N SER A 192 -3.57 27.23 33.25
CA SER A 192 -4.02 28.50 32.68
C SER A 192 -5.20 29.10 33.46
N PRO A 193 -5.45 30.41 33.52
CA PRO A 193 -6.37 30.99 34.52
C PRO A 193 -7.88 30.75 34.34
N ASN A 194 -8.35 29.82 33.49
CA ASN A 194 -9.77 29.69 33.11
C ASN A 194 -10.15 28.30 32.53
N GLN A 195 -9.48 27.20 32.88
CA GLN A 195 -9.88 25.88 32.36
C GLN A 195 -10.28 24.83 33.40
N ILE A 196 -11.02 23.86 32.87
CA ILE A 196 -12.03 23.04 33.51
C ILE A 196 -11.42 21.68 33.85
N LYS A 197 -12.00 21.00 34.85
CA LYS A 197 -11.91 19.55 35.06
C LYS A 197 -11.81 18.78 33.72
N ARG A 198 -10.68 18.11 33.45
CA ARG A 198 -10.40 17.42 32.19
C ARG A 198 -10.35 15.91 32.39
N TYR A 199 -11.26 15.20 31.74
CA TYR A 199 -11.31 13.74 31.74
C TYR A 199 -10.65 13.18 30.47
N ARG A 200 -9.57 12.41 30.55
CA ARG A 200 -8.88 11.84 29.38
C ARG A 200 -8.51 10.38 29.67
N PRO A 201 -9.49 9.48 29.61
CA PRO A 201 -9.25 8.09 29.96
C PRO A 201 -8.28 7.43 29.00
N ALA A 202 -7.69 6.31 29.44
CA ALA A 202 -7.09 5.33 28.55
C ALA A 202 -7.85 4.01 28.67
N GLN A 203 -7.72 3.16 27.65
CA GLN A 203 -8.08 1.76 27.76
C GLN A 203 -6.88 0.90 27.40
N VAL A 204 -6.69 -0.16 28.17
CA VAL A 204 -5.72 -1.22 27.87
C VAL A 204 -6.49 -2.53 27.74
N LYS A 205 -6.34 -3.21 26.62
CA LYS A 205 -6.93 -4.53 26.38
C LYS A 205 -5.79 -5.54 26.22
N PRO A 206 -5.53 -6.38 27.23
CA PRO A 206 -4.55 -7.46 27.11
C PRO A 206 -4.93 -8.43 25.98
N GLU A 207 -3.96 -8.97 25.26
CA GLU A 207 -4.22 -9.98 24.22
C GLU A 207 -4.57 -11.35 24.80
N THR A 208 -4.12 -11.63 26.02
CA THR A 208 -4.35 -12.92 26.70
C THR A 208 -5.20 -12.75 27.95
N ASN A 209 -5.68 -13.87 28.50
CA ASN A 209 -6.33 -13.90 29.81
C ASN A 209 -5.32 -14.03 30.96
N ALA A 210 -4.02 -13.89 30.70
CA ALA A 210 -3.02 -13.99 31.75
C ALA A 210 -3.09 -12.78 32.69
N PRO A 211 -2.74 -12.94 33.97
CA PRO A 211 -2.74 -11.81 34.90
C PRO A 211 -1.63 -10.81 34.61
N ASP A 212 -1.98 -9.53 34.48
CA ASP A 212 -1.06 -8.43 34.21
C ASP A 212 -1.40 -7.16 35.02
N TRP A 213 -0.37 -6.38 35.33
CA TRP A 213 -0.46 -5.08 36.02
C TRP A 213 -0.11 -3.94 35.07
N TYR A 214 -1.10 -3.10 34.79
CA TYR A 214 -0.90 -1.87 34.02
C TYR A 214 -1.08 -0.65 34.91
N HIS A 215 -0.15 0.28 34.75
CA HIS A 215 -0.14 1.57 35.42
C HIS A 215 -0.40 2.65 34.37
N VAL A 216 -1.38 3.50 34.64
CA VAL A 216 -1.77 4.58 33.73
C VAL A 216 -1.81 5.90 34.47
N ARG A 217 -1.23 6.90 33.84
CA ARG A 217 -1.26 8.28 34.29
C ARG A 217 -1.66 9.21 33.16
N PHE A 218 -2.51 10.18 33.48
CA PHE A 218 -2.77 11.33 32.62
C PHE A 218 -1.93 12.53 33.08
N VAL A 219 -1.13 13.10 32.18
CA VAL A 219 -0.30 14.28 32.46
C VAL A 219 -0.92 15.50 31.79
N ASN A 220 -1.66 16.29 32.58
CA ASN A 220 -2.33 17.52 32.12
C ASN A 220 -1.38 18.72 32.05
N ARG A 221 -0.27 18.58 31.32
CA ARG A 221 0.75 19.63 31.22
C ARG A 221 1.49 19.54 29.89
N ASN A 222 1.99 20.68 29.42
CA ASN A 222 2.84 20.75 28.25
C ASN A 222 4.05 19.79 28.40
N PRO A 223 4.22 18.81 27.48
CA PRO A 223 5.30 17.82 27.53
C PRO A 223 6.71 18.42 27.66
N THR A 224 6.94 19.62 27.11
CA THR A 224 8.24 20.31 27.17
C THR A 224 8.69 20.61 28.60
N ILE A 225 7.76 20.83 29.54
CA ILE A 225 8.09 21.08 30.95
C ILE A 225 8.73 19.85 31.59
N ASN A 226 8.40 18.66 31.10
CA ASN A 226 8.94 17.38 31.58
C ASN A 226 10.10 16.86 30.70
N GLY A 227 10.68 17.72 29.87
CA GLY A 227 11.84 17.37 29.04
C GLY A 227 11.49 16.59 27.77
N LEU A 228 10.24 16.62 27.31
CA LEU A 228 9.77 15.97 26.08
C LEU A 228 9.40 17.04 25.03
N PRO A 229 10.33 17.48 24.16
CA PRO A 229 10.04 18.53 23.19
C PRO A 229 9.01 18.09 22.16
N VAL A 230 7.92 18.85 22.02
CA VAL A 230 6.81 18.55 21.08
C VAL A 230 7.20 18.75 19.61
N THR A 231 8.32 19.43 19.34
CA THR A 231 8.85 19.65 17.99
C THR A 231 9.86 18.59 17.55
N SER A 232 10.28 17.72 18.46
CA SER A 232 11.23 16.65 18.15
C SER A 232 10.45 15.41 17.73
N THR A 233 10.06 15.32 16.46
CA THR A 233 9.29 14.20 15.91
C THR A 233 10.09 13.45 14.85
N ASP A 234 9.77 12.18 14.61
CA ASP A 234 10.28 11.47 13.44
C ASP A 234 9.72 12.04 12.13
N THR A 235 10.22 11.55 10.98
CA THR A 235 9.84 12.04 9.66
C THR A 235 8.41 11.69 9.23
N THR A 236 7.73 10.81 9.95
CA THR A 236 6.37 10.34 9.64
C THR A 236 5.31 10.99 10.52
N ILE A 237 5.71 11.82 11.48
CA ILE A 237 4.81 12.57 12.36
C ILE A 237 4.89 14.06 12.01
N CYS A 238 3.73 14.65 11.74
CA CYS A 238 3.59 16.08 11.52
C CYS A 238 3.61 16.89 12.81
N TYR A 239 2.94 16.38 13.84
CA TYR A 239 2.74 17.08 15.08
C TYR A 239 2.26 16.10 16.17
N VAL A 240 2.55 16.42 17.43
CA VAL A 240 2.06 15.71 18.61
C VAL A 240 1.30 16.67 19.53
N ASN A 241 0.35 16.16 20.31
CA ASN A 241 -0.43 16.95 21.25
C ASN A 241 0.46 17.78 22.22
N PRO A 242 0.38 19.11 22.26
CA PRO A 242 1.28 19.94 23.05
C PRO A 242 0.73 20.27 24.43
N TRP A 243 -0.47 19.82 24.76
CA TRP A 243 -1.19 20.18 25.98
C TRP A 243 -1.10 19.10 27.05
N TRP A 244 -1.07 17.84 26.62
CA TRP A 244 -1.12 16.70 27.51
C TRP A 244 -0.62 15.43 26.83
N TYR A 245 -0.25 14.47 27.66
CA TYR A 245 0.19 13.13 27.24
C TYR A 245 -0.14 12.12 28.33
N HIS A 246 -0.06 10.84 28.00
CA HIS A 246 -0.25 9.74 28.95
C HIS A 246 1.09 9.09 29.26
N ARG A 247 1.20 8.52 30.46
CA ARG A 247 2.26 7.56 30.76
C ARG A 247 1.65 6.21 31.07
N ILE A 248 2.14 5.18 30.39
CA ILE A 248 1.56 3.83 30.44
C ILE A 248 2.69 2.81 30.48
N ASN A 249 2.65 1.91 31.45
CA ASN A 249 3.63 0.85 31.58
C ASN A 249 3.00 -0.41 32.18
N GLN A 250 3.65 -1.55 31.92
CA GLN A 250 3.35 -2.84 32.53
C GLN A 250 4.44 -3.14 33.55
N THR A 251 4.07 -3.27 34.82
CA THR A 251 5.04 -3.40 35.93
C THR A 251 5.13 -4.82 36.49
N GLY A 252 4.29 -5.73 36.01
CA GLY A 252 4.34 -7.15 36.38
C GLY A 252 3.26 -7.98 35.69
N GLY A 253 3.46 -9.30 35.63
CA GLY A 253 2.51 -10.23 35.04
C GLY A 253 3.15 -11.18 34.03
N ALA A 254 2.36 -11.60 33.05
CA ALA A 254 2.77 -12.47 31.96
C ALA A 254 3.54 -11.74 30.84
N ASN A 255 3.68 -10.42 30.94
CA ASN A 255 4.27 -9.55 29.90
C ASN A 255 3.52 -9.69 28.58
N ALA A 256 2.19 -9.77 28.66
CA ALA A 256 1.35 -9.85 27.48
C ALA A 256 1.30 -8.49 26.75
N THR A 257 1.39 -8.60 25.44
CA THR A 257 1.06 -7.58 24.45
C THR A 257 -0.38 -7.09 24.66
N ALA A 258 -0.66 -5.84 24.30
CA ALA A 258 -1.97 -5.23 24.53
C ALA A 258 -2.38 -4.24 23.44
N GLU A 259 -3.67 -3.93 23.35
CA GLU A 259 -4.14 -2.76 22.59
C GLU A 259 -4.27 -1.57 23.54
N ILE A 260 -3.76 -0.38 23.15
CA ILE A 260 -4.05 0.89 23.85
C ILE A 260 -5.08 1.66 23.07
N SER A 261 -6.04 2.27 23.77
CA SER A 261 -6.80 3.40 23.26
C SER A 261 -6.57 4.66 24.08
N LEU A 262 -6.22 5.76 23.41
CA LEU A 262 -6.20 7.11 23.97
C LEU A 262 -7.38 7.92 23.42
N TYR A 263 -7.85 8.88 24.21
CA TYR A 263 -9.07 9.63 23.93
C TYR A 263 -8.87 11.14 24.06
N ALA A 264 -9.27 11.90 23.05
CA ALA A 264 -9.42 13.37 23.06
C ALA A 264 -10.90 13.76 23.02
N ASN A 265 -11.24 14.91 23.58
CA ASN A 265 -12.56 15.55 23.45
C ASN A 265 -12.47 16.80 22.57
N PRO A 266 -12.77 16.70 21.26
CA PRO A 266 -12.71 17.85 20.34
C PRO A 266 -13.63 19.01 20.74
N TRP A 267 -14.68 18.74 21.51
CA TRP A 267 -15.65 19.76 21.95
C TRP A 267 -15.17 20.59 23.13
N GLU A 268 -14.18 20.09 23.88
CA GLU A 268 -13.48 20.83 24.93
C GLU A 268 -12.26 21.60 24.40
N GLY A 269 -12.10 21.65 23.07
CA GLY A 269 -10.98 22.31 22.40
C GLY A 269 -9.75 21.45 22.20
N ASP A 270 -9.83 20.12 22.39
CA ASP A 270 -8.81 19.23 21.86
C ASP A 270 -8.88 19.20 20.33
N GLU A 271 -7.78 18.87 19.68
CA GLU A 271 -7.79 18.59 18.24
C GLU A 271 -8.28 17.15 17.99
N ASN A 272 -8.71 16.86 16.77
CA ASN A 272 -8.82 15.47 16.32
C ASN A 272 -7.40 14.92 16.17
N TYR A 273 -7.17 13.62 16.31
CA TYR A 273 -5.87 13.02 16.03
C TYR A 273 -6.07 11.75 15.19
N ASN A 274 -5.06 11.39 14.40
CA ASN A 274 -5.10 10.20 13.53
C ASN A 274 -3.97 9.19 13.82
N GLY A 275 -3.04 9.53 14.71
CA GLY A 275 -1.90 8.70 15.08
C GLY A 275 -1.59 8.77 16.57
N MET A 276 -0.64 7.94 16.97
CA MET A 276 -0.08 7.91 18.31
C MET A 276 1.44 7.88 18.19
N ALA A 277 2.13 8.56 19.10
CA ALA A 277 3.58 8.56 19.17
C ALA A 277 4.05 8.17 20.58
N ASN A 278 5.21 7.52 20.64
CA ASN A 278 5.91 7.22 21.89
C ASN A 278 7.21 8.03 21.94
N TRP A 279 7.61 8.44 23.14
CA TRP A 279 8.88 9.13 23.32
C TRP A 279 10.06 8.15 23.29
N ASN A 280 10.83 8.16 22.21
CA ASN A 280 12.06 7.39 22.13
C ASN A 280 13.20 8.08 22.88
N THR A 281 13.58 7.49 24.01
CA THR A 281 14.65 8.00 24.87
C THR A 281 16.06 7.93 24.26
N ALA A 282 16.30 7.00 23.33
CA ALA A 282 17.60 6.83 22.67
C ALA A 282 17.83 7.90 21.58
N ASN A 283 16.80 8.19 20.80
CA ASN A 283 16.86 9.14 19.67
C ASN A 283 16.40 10.56 20.04
N LEU A 284 15.81 10.74 21.23
CA LEU A 284 15.26 12.01 21.73
C LEU A 284 14.21 12.62 20.79
N VAL A 285 13.36 11.75 20.21
CA VAL A 285 12.25 12.13 19.33
C VAL A 285 10.99 11.36 19.71
N TRP A 286 9.83 11.94 19.37
CA TRP A 286 8.57 11.23 19.29
C TRP A 286 8.57 10.34 18.05
N GLU A 287 8.50 9.03 18.26
CA GLU A 287 8.44 8.03 17.20
C GLU A 287 7.00 7.58 16.96
N ASN A 288 6.66 7.37 15.68
CA ASN A 288 5.36 6.95 15.25
C ASN A 288 5.09 5.52 15.70
N MET A 289 3.94 5.31 16.33
CA MET A 289 3.57 3.99 16.80
C MET A 289 3.07 3.06 15.70
N PHE A 290 2.89 3.48 14.43
CA PHE A 290 2.34 2.68 13.31
C PHE A 290 1.03 1.91 13.65
N ASN A 291 0.42 1.15 12.73
CA ASN A 291 -0.85 0.39 12.91
C ASN A 291 -1.86 1.06 13.85
N THR A 292 -2.05 2.37 13.71
CA THR A 292 -2.99 3.14 14.52
C THR A 292 -4.29 3.26 13.77
N GLY A 293 -5.41 2.93 14.43
CA GLY A 293 -6.75 3.23 13.96
C GLY A 293 -7.27 4.49 14.62
N SER A 294 -7.95 5.37 13.88
CA SER A 294 -8.64 6.54 14.44
C SER A 294 -10.12 6.50 14.09
N SER A 295 -10.96 6.82 15.07
CA SER A 295 -12.40 6.94 14.87
C SER A 295 -13.04 7.93 15.85
N THR A 296 -14.18 8.49 15.46
CA THR A 296 -15.04 9.25 16.36
C THR A 296 -16.07 8.31 16.97
N THR A 297 -16.04 8.15 18.29
CA THR A 297 -16.99 7.27 19.01
C THR A 297 -18.31 7.98 19.31
N ASN A 298 -19.37 7.22 19.57
CA ASN A 298 -20.72 7.74 19.88
C ASN A 298 -20.80 8.70 21.08
N ASN A 299 -19.74 8.77 21.91
CA ASN A 299 -19.64 9.70 23.03
C ASN A 299 -18.88 10.98 22.68
N PHE A 300 -18.69 11.27 21.39
CA PHE A 300 -18.03 12.48 20.88
C PHE A 300 -16.53 12.59 21.16
N TRP A 301 -15.88 11.46 21.46
CA TRP A 301 -14.43 11.40 21.65
C TRP A 301 -13.74 10.98 20.35
N ASN A 302 -12.66 11.69 20.02
CA ASN A 302 -11.66 11.19 19.08
C ASN A 302 -10.89 10.07 19.81
N GLN A 303 -10.95 8.85 19.27
CA GLN A 303 -10.25 7.69 19.80
C GLN A 303 -9.14 7.29 18.82
N VAL A 304 -7.92 7.20 19.32
CA VAL A 304 -6.80 6.60 18.60
C VAL A 304 -6.42 5.29 19.28
N VAL A 305 -6.39 4.21 18.51
CA VAL A 305 -6.10 2.85 18.96
C VAL A 305 -4.81 2.37 18.34
N ARG A 306 -3.91 1.78 19.14
CA ARG A 306 -2.74 1.03 18.66
C ARG A 306 -2.98 -0.47 18.88
N TYR A 307 -2.76 -1.26 17.84
CA TYR A 307 -2.84 -2.72 17.85
C TYR A 307 -1.46 -3.36 18.01
N ASP A 308 -1.43 -4.59 18.51
CA ASP A 308 -0.24 -5.45 18.64
C ASP A 308 0.95 -4.70 19.26
N TRP A 309 0.76 -4.26 20.52
CA TRP A 309 1.75 -3.45 21.23
C TRP A 309 2.58 -4.28 22.19
N ASP A 310 3.87 -4.42 21.84
CA ASP A 310 4.87 -5.24 22.54
C ASP A 310 5.84 -4.42 23.40
N ASP A 311 5.68 -3.09 23.45
CA ASP A 311 6.73 -2.15 23.87
C ASP A 311 6.56 -1.62 25.29
N PHE A 312 6.15 -2.47 26.23
CA PHE A 312 6.19 -2.16 27.67
C PHE A 312 7.58 -2.40 28.26
N GLN A 313 8.64 -1.97 27.56
CA GLN A 313 10.00 -2.30 27.95
C GLN A 313 10.51 -1.34 29.04
N SER A 314 10.48 -1.85 30.28
CA SER A 314 11.09 -1.32 31.50
C SER A 314 10.15 -0.58 32.46
N TYR A 315 10.54 -0.58 33.75
CA TYR A 315 9.86 0.12 34.85
C TYR A 315 9.88 1.65 34.72
N GLN A 316 10.28 2.20 33.58
CA GLN A 316 10.21 3.64 33.33
C GLN A 316 8.84 3.95 32.73
N ASP A 317 8.17 4.95 33.28
CA ASP A 317 6.83 5.36 32.83
C ASP A 317 6.92 5.97 31.42
N ASP A 318 6.79 5.12 30.40
CA ASP A 318 6.89 5.52 28.99
C ASP A 318 5.80 6.52 28.61
N ALA A 319 6.20 7.56 27.87
CA ALA A 319 5.30 8.63 27.47
C ALA A 319 4.66 8.33 26.12
N TYR A 320 3.33 8.35 26.08
CA TYR A 320 2.50 8.18 24.89
C TYR A 320 1.69 9.43 24.65
N ILE A 321 1.60 9.83 23.39
CA ILE A 321 0.92 11.05 23.00
C ILE A 321 0.13 10.81 21.72
N MET A 322 -0.98 11.51 21.56
CA MET A 322 -1.67 11.49 20.28
C MET A 322 -0.94 12.39 19.28
N SER A 323 -0.90 11.95 18.03
CA SER A 323 -0.17 12.59 16.94
C SER A 323 -1.04 12.77 15.70
N TYR A 324 -0.58 13.69 14.86
CA TYR A 324 -0.95 13.72 13.46
C TYR A 324 0.19 13.13 12.66
N ASN A 325 -0.09 12.03 11.99
CA ASN A 325 0.88 11.40 11.11
C ASN A 325 0.82 12.06 9.72
N VAL A 326 1.97 12.09 9.07
CA VAL A 326 2.04 12.35 7.63
C VAL A 326 1.18 11.27 6.95
N PRO A 327 0.42 11.59 5.89
CA PRO A 327 -0.29 10.56 5.11
C PRO A 327 0.66 9.43 4.68
N LEU A 328 0.13 8.32 4.19
CA LEU A 328 0.97 7.38 3.43
C LEU A 328 1.22 7.99 2.05
N GLU A 329 2.30 7.61 1.37
CA GLU A 329 2.48 7.98 -0.04
C GLU A 329 1.21 7.66 -0.83
N PRO A 330 0.76 8.56 -1.72
CA PRO A 330 -0.48 8.33 -2.44
C PRO A 330 -0.39 7.03 -3.25
N GLU A 331 -1.42 6.20 -3.14
CA GLU A 331 -1.55 5.01 -3.97
C GLU A 331 -1.82 5.46 -5.41
N VAL A 332 -0.98 5.00 -6.34
CA VAL A 332 -1.14 5.27 -7.77
C VAL A 332 -1.46 3.95 -8.43
N THR A 333 -2.60 3.88 -9.11
CA THR A 333 -2.98 2.73 -9.95
C THR A 333 -2.75 3.08 -11.41
N GLY A 334 -2.09 2.21 -12.16
CA GLY A 334 -1.82 2.33 -13.59
C GLY A 334 -1.14 1.08 -14.14
N ASP A 335 -0.68 1.14 -15.38
CA ASP A 335 0.09 0.07 -15.99
C ASP A 335 1.58 0.19 -15.62
N ASP A 336 2.18 -0.92 -15.17
CA ASP A 336 3.61 -1.02 -14.85
C ASP A 336 4.49 -1.15 -16.12
N ALA A 337 3.91 -1.63 -17.23
CA ALA A 337 4.57 -1.78 -18.51
C ALA A 337 3.58 -1.65 -19.69
N LEU A 338 4.00 -0.98 -20.76
CA LEU A 338 3.16 -0.69 -21.93
C LEU A 338 3.98 -0.43 -23.20
N CYS A 339 3.32 -0.43 -24.37
CA CYS A 339 3.90 0.01 -25.64
C CYS A 339 3.82 1.53 -25.78
N ALA A 340 4.86 2.15 -26.34
CA ALA A 340 4.86 3.57 -26.65
C ALA A 340 3.65 3.95 -27.54
N SER A 341 3.24 5.22 -27.48
CA SER A 341 2.07 5.76 -28.20
C SER A 341 0.70 5.21 -27.77
N ILE A 342 0.62 4.33 -26.77
CA ILE A 342 -0.64 3.94 -26.14
C ILE A 342 -1.01 4.94 -25.03
N GLU A 343 -2.27 5.38 -25.02
CA GLU A 343 -2.84 6.16 -23.91
C GLU A 343 -3.09 5.26 -22.70
N THR A 344 -2.51 5.61 -21.56
CA THR A 344 -2.79 4.93 -20.28
C THR A 344 -3.25 5.90 -19.22
N VAL A 345 -4.13 5.43 -18.34
CA VAL A 345 -4.73 6.24 -17.28
C VAL A 345 -4.09 5.87 -15.94
N TYR A 346 -3.61 6.89 -15.24
CA TYR A 346 -3.13 6.77 -13.87
C TYR A 346 -4.15 7.44 -12.94
N THR A 347 -4.54 6.74 -11.88
CA THR A 347 -5.55 7.22 -10.92
C THR A 347 -5.02 7.24 -9.49
N VAL A 348 -5.53 8.17 -8.70
CA VAL A 348 -5.33 8.28 -7.25
C VAL A 348 -6.68 8.21 -6.52
N PRO A 349 -6.72 7.96 -5.20
CA PRO A 349 -7.97 7.84 -4.46
C PRO A 349 -8.81 9.13 -4.43
N GLU A 350 -10.14 9.02 -4.60
CA GLU A 350 -11.09 10.12 -4.40
C GLU A 350 -11.38 10.36 -2.91
N ASN A 351 -10.39 10.78 -2.14
CA ASN A 351 -10.47 10.95 -0.67
C ASN A 351 -10.71 12.41 -0.23
N GLY A 352 -10.82 13.36 -1.17
CA GLY A 352 -10.98 14.79 -0.90
C GLY A 352 -9.66 15.55 -0.66
N SER A 353 -8.51 14.92 -0.89
CA SER A 353 -7.20 15.59 -1.00
C SER A 353 -7.03 16.26 -2.36
N ASP A 354 -6.14 17.25 -2.43
CA ASP A 354 -5.71 17.85 -3.69
C ASP A 354 -4.46 17.11 -4.20
N TYR A 355 -4.37 16.80 -5.50
CA TYR A 355 -3.22 16.10 -6.09
C TYR A 355 -2.56 16.92 -7.20
N THR A 356 -1.23 16.87 -7.28
CA THR A 356 -0.49 17.39 -8.43
C THR A 356 0.35 16.31 -9.08
N PHE A 357 0.34 16.27 -10.41
CA PHE A 357 1.02 15.25 -11.21
C PHE A 357 2.16 15.88 -12.01
N VAL A 358 3.30 15.20 -12.06
CA VAL A 358 4.43 15.54 -12.93
C VAL A 358 4.88 14.28 -13.66
N VAL A 359 4.89 14.32 -14.99
CA VAL A 359 5.30 13.20 -15.84
C VAL A 359 6.66 13.47 -16.44
N THR A 360 7.55 12.47 -16.43
CA THR A 360 8.85 12.48 -17.12
C THR A 360 8.92 11.30 -18.09
N GLY A 361 9.22 11.55 -19.36
CA GLY A 361 9.28 10.52 -20.41
C GLY A 361 7.95 10.26 -21.14
N GLY A 362 6.92 11.04 -20.85
CA GLY A 362 5.63 11.01 -21.53
C GLY A 362 4.94 12.36 -21.50
N THR A 363 3.80 12.45 -22.19
CA THR A 363 2.99 13.67 -22.32
C THR A 363 1.60 13.45 -21.75
N ILE A 364 1.16 14.32 -20.83
CA ILE A 364 -0.21 14.31 -20.31
C ILE A 364 -1.17 14.81 -21.40
N THR A 365 -2.17 14.02 -21.74
CA THR A 365 -3.20 14.36 -22.74
C THR A 365 -4.52 14.80 -22.12
N ASP A 366 -4.85 14.28 -20.94
CA ASP A 366 -6.01 14.68 -20.14
C ASP A 366 -5.67 14.65 -18.64
N GLN A 367 -6.31 15.51 -17.85
CA GLN A 367 -6.10 15.60 -16.42
C GLN A 367 -7.39 16.01 -15.70
N THR A 368 -7.72 15.25 -14.66
CA THR A 368 -8.77 15.56 -13.68
C THR A 368 -8.14 15.78 -12.31
N ASP A 369 -8.97 16.00 -11.28
CA ASP A 369 -8.50 16.12 -9.89
C ASP A 369 -7.88 14.82 -9.35
N TYR A 370 -8.27 13.66 -9.90
CA TYR A 370 -7.89 12.33 -9.39
C TYR A 370 -7.32 11.38 -10.45
N SER A 371 -7.06 11.88 -11.67
CA SER A 371 -6.48 11.07 -12.74
C SER A 371 -5.72 11.89 -13.77
N ILE A 372 -4.79 11.23 -14.44
CA ILE A 372 -4.15 11.71 -15.67
C ILE A 372 -4.20 10.63 -16.75
N THR A 373 -4.31 11.06 -17.99
CA THR A 373 -4.05 10.21 -19.17
C THR A 373 -2.71 10.61 -19.76
N VAL A 374 -1.83 9.64 -19.98
CA VAL A 374 -0.47 9.86 -20.46
C VAL A 374 -0.23 9.05 -21.74
N ILE A 375 0.39 9.69 -22.73
CA ILE A 375 1.02 9.01 -23.86
C ILE A 375 2.52 8.95 -23.61
N TRP A 376 3.10 7.76 -23.69
CA TRP A 376 4.52 7.54 -23.45
C TRP A 376 5.31 7.43 -24.75
N ASP A 377 6.51 8.02 -24.75
CA ASP A 377 7.40 8.05 -25.92
C ASP A 377 8.57 7.08 -25.71
N ASN A 378 8.89 6.28 -26.72
CA ASN A 378 10.13 5.50 -26.75
C ASN A 378 10.66 5.32 -28.17
N ASP A 379 11.72 6.08 -28.49
CA ASP A 379 12.44 6.03 -29.76
C ASP A 379 13.67 5.09 -29.74
N SER A 380 13.81 4.25 -28.70
CA SER A 380 14.96 3.36 -28.47
C SER A 380 14.55 1.89 -28.61
N LEU A 381 15.43 1.05 -29.15
CA LEU A 381 15.24 -0.41 -29.23
C LEU A 381 15.09 -1.09 -27.86
N ASN A 382 15.63 -0.48 -26.80
CA ASN A 382 15.47 -0.98 -25.44
C ASN A 382 14.34 -0.24 -24.71
N PRO A 383 13.66 -0.90 -23.78
CA PRO A 383 12.68 -0.25 -22.91
C PRO A 383 13.29 0.95 -22.18
N VAL A 384 12.50 2.01 -22.02
CA VAL A 384 12.85 3.21 -21.24
C VAL A 384 11.93 3.32 -20.03
N ILE A 385 12.43 3.94 -18.95
CA ILE A 385 11.61 4.17 -17.75
C ILE A 385 10.99 5.55 -17.83
N GLY A 386 9.66 5.58 -17.91
CA GLY A 386 8.85 6.75 -17.63
C GLY A 386 8.55 6.87 -16.14
N THR A 387 8.31 8.08 -15.65
CA THR A 387 7.87 8.29 -14.26
C THR A 387 6.66 9.19 -14.17
N VAL A 388 5.69 8.78 -13.36
CA VAL A 388 4.60 9.61 -12.87
C VAL A 388 4.91 9.96 -11.42
N GLN A 389 5.29 11.20 -11.19
CA GLN A 389 5.41 11.77 -9.86
C GLN A 389 4.05 12.33 -9.43
N VAL A 390 3.59 11.95 -8.25
CA VAL A 390 2.34 12.43 -7.65
C VAL A 390 2.65 13.06 -6.31
N ASP A 391 2.26 14.32 -6.14
CA ASP A 391 2.30 15.00 -4.85
C ASP A 391 0.88 15.12 -4.30
N GLU A 392 0.63 14.58 -3.10
CA GLU A 392 -0.63 14.77 -2.38
C GLU A 392 -0.53 16.01 -1.48
N VAL A 393 -1.40 16.99 -1.73
CA VAL A 393 -1.55 18.21 -0.95
C VAL A 393 -2.78 18.06 -0.06
N VAL A 394 -2.54 17.93 1.25
CA VAL A 394 -3.63 17.90 2.23
C VAL A 394 -4.06 19.34 2.53
N PRO A 395 -5.33 19.74 2.29
CA PRO A 395 -5.81 21.11 2.51
C PRO A 395 -5.54 21.60 3.93
N ASN A 396 -4.69 22.61 4.02
CA ASN A 396 -4.09 23.06 5.27
C ASN A 396 -4.97 24.12 5.95
N ASN A 397 -5.96 23.69 6.73
CA ASN A 397 -6.83 24.64 7.44
C ASN A 397 -6.76 24.53 8.98
N ILE A 398 -6.06 23.55 9.57
CA ILE A 398 -5.92 23.44 11.05
C ILE A 398 -4.51 23.05 11.55
N ASN A 399 -3.57 22.53 10.73
CA ASN A 399 -2.36 21.84 11.27
C ASN A 399 -1.01 22.25 10.66
N GLY A 400 -0.34 23.25 11.23
CA GLY A 400 1.13 23.25 11.39
C GLY A 400 2.07 23.18 10.16
N GLY A 401 1.60 23.04 8.91
CA GLY A 401 2.45 23.11 7.71
C GLY A 401 3.28 21.85 7.40
N CYS A 402 2.73 20.66 7.58
CA CYS A 402 3.37 19.43 7.09
C CYS A 402 3.43 19.39 5.55
N ALA A 403 4.54 18.92 4.97
CA ALA A 403 4.77 18.87 3.54
C ALA A 403 3.89 17.84 2.82
N SER A 404 3.62 18.09 1.52
CA SER A 404 3.07 17.10 0.60
C SER A 404 3.97 15.88 0.52
N LEU A 405 3.39 14.70 0.41
CA LEU A 405 4.15 13.49 0.09
C LEU A 405 4.26 13.32 -1.41
N THR A 406 5.44 12.85 -1.83
CA THR A 406 5.76 12.58 -3.23
C THR A 406 5.84 11.07 -3.44
N ARG A 407 4.99 10.53 -4.32
CA ARG A 407 5.12 9.18 -4.87
C ARG A 407 5.77 9.24 -6.24
N ASN A 408 6.79 8.42 -6.48
CA ASN A 408 7.31 8.17 -7.82
C ASN A 408 6.83 6.79 -8.30
N TYR A 409 5.92 6.78 -9.26
CA TYR A 409 5.45 5.57 -9.94
C TYR A 409 6.24 5.40 -11.24
N SER A 410 6.93 4.26 -11.40
CA SER A 410 7.74 3.97 -12.58
C SER A 410 6.99 3.08 -13.55
N VAL A 411 7.10 3.37 -14.85
CA VAL A 411 6.53 2.57 -15.93
C VAL A 411 7.62 2.17 -16.92
N GLU A 412 7.63 0.91 -17.34
CA GLU A 412 8.50 0.41 -18.39
C GLU A 412 7.83 0.59 -19.76
N VAL A 413 8.39 1.45 -20.60
CA VAL A 413 7.83 1.79 -21.91
C VAL A 413 8.60 1.05 -23.00
N TYR A 414 7.95 0.10 -23.66
CA TYR A 414 8.50 -0.66 -24.78
C TYR A 414 8.33 0.12 -26.09
N PRO A 415 9.30 0.05 -27.03
CA PRO A 415 9.20 0.83 -28.26
C PRO A 415 8.07 0.33 -29.14
N GLN A 416 7.34 1.22 -29.80
CA GLN A 416 6.34 0.82 -30.80
C GLN A 416 7.07 0.56 -32.13
N PRO A 417 7.10 -0.69 -32.67
CA PRO A 417 7.74 -0.93 -33.94
C PRO A 417 6.96 -0.26 -35.08
N VAL A 418 7.66 0.02 -36.18
CA VAL A 418 7.04 0.53 -37.42
C VAL A 418 7.37 -0.44 -38.55
N ALA A 419 6.36 -1.12 -39.06
CA ALA A 419 6.49 -2.10 -40.14
C ALA A 419 6.81 -1.40 -41.46
N ASP A 420 7.93 -1.76 -42.09
CA ASP A 420 8.29 -1.29 -43.41
C ASP A 420 9.12 -2.33 -44.16
N PHE A 421 8.81 -2.55 -45.44
CA PHE A 421 9.60 -3.44 -46.27
C PHE A 421 9.53 -3.09 -47.76
N THR A 422 10.50 -3.60 -48.49
CA THR A 422 10.56 -3.47 -49.95
C THR A 422 10.81 -4.82 -50.61
N ILE A 423 10.30 -4.98 -51.83
CA ILE A 423 10.50 -6.18 -52.63
C ILE A 423 11.67 -5.92 -53.58
N SER A 424 12.76 -6.66 -53.42
CA SER A 424 13.94 -6.59 -54.29
C SER A 424 13.82 -7.60 -55.42
N LEU A 425 14.03 -7.12 -56.65
CA LEU A 425 14.17 -7.95 -57.86
C LEU A 425 15.64 -7.93 -58.32
N ASP A 426 16.08 -8.97 -59.02
CA ASP A 426 17.35 -8.90 -59.75
C ASP A 426 17.20 -7.91 -60.93
N THR A 427 17.76 -6.72 -60.75
CA THR A 427 17.34 -5.44 -61.35
C THR A 427 17.58 -5.22 -62.86
N ASN A 428 17.79 -6.22 -63.71
CA ASN A 428 18.08 -5.97 -65.14
C ASN A 428 17.06 -6.51 -66.12
N LEU A 429 15.85 -6.79 -65.63
CA LEU A 429 14.96 -7.73 -66.27
C LEU A 429 13.62 -7.05 -66.69
N PRO A 430 13.45 -6.57 -67.94
CA PRO A 430 12.16 -6.02 -68.42
C PRO A 430 11.08 -7.11 -68.50
N GLY A 431 9.85 -6.84 -68.05
CA GLY A 431 8.70 -7.71 -68.31
C GLY A 431 7.74 -8.04 -67.15
N GLY A 432 8.06 -7.70 -65.90
CA GLY A 432 7.26 -8.09 -64.72
C GLY A 432 7.90 -9.26 -63.96
N ILE A 433 7.18 -9.78 -62.96
CA ILE A 433 7.63 -10.90 -62.10
C ILE A 433 6.94 -12.18 -62.56
N PHE A 434 7.71 -13.20 -62.90
CA PHE A 434 7.21 -14.49 -63.35
C PHE A 434 7.09 -15.51 -62.22
N VAL A 435 6.27 -16.55 -62.43
CA VAL A 435 6.34 -17.74 -61.58
C VAL A 435 7.77 -18.31 -61.59
N HIS A 436 8.18 -18.86 -60.44
CA HIS A 436 9.54 -19.31 -60.14
C HIS A 436 10.62 -18.22 -60.00
N ASP A 437 10.31 -16.94 -60.21
CA ASP A 437 11.25 -15.87 -59.83
C ASP A 437 11.48 -15.90 -58.30
N ILE A 438 12.72 -15.68 -57.88
CA ILE A 438 13.10 -15.57 -56.47
C ILE A 438 13.01 -14.09 -56.08
N LEU A 439 12.06 -13.78 -55.21
CA LEU A 439 11.86 -12.45 -54.65
C LEU A 439 12.56 -12.33 -53.31
N GLY A 440 13.38 -11.30 -53.13
CA GLY A 440 13.96 -10.96 -51.83
C GLY A 440 13.10 -9.93 -51.11
N MET A 441 12.68 -10.23 -49.87
CA MET A 441 12.05 -9.24 -49.01
C MET A 441 13.13 -8.51 -48.21
N VAL A 442 13.23 -7.20 -48.40
CA VAL A 442 14.18 -6.35 -47.67
C VAL A 442 13.40 -5.60 -46.61
N ASP A 443 13.61 -5.99 -45.35
CA ASP A 443 13.08 -5.30 -44.18
C ASP A 443 13.71 -3.91 -44.02
N ASN A 444 12.86 -2.90 -43.85
CA ASN A 444 13.22 -1.53 -43.51
C ASN A 444 12.56 -1.08 -42.20
N SER A 445 11.94 -2.00 -41.46
CA SER A 445 11.18 -1.71 -40.25
C SER A 445 12.04 -1.04 -39.18
N LEU A 446 11.43 -0.15 -38.41
CA LEU A 446 12.08 0.52 -37.29
C LEU A 446 11.66 -0.13 -35.98
N LEU A 447 12.58 -0.11 -35.00
CA LEU A 447 12.33 -0.53 -33.63
C LEU A 447 11.79 -1.98 -33.48
N THR A 448 12.15 -2.86 -34.42
CA THR A 448 11.73 -4.27 -34.44
C THR A 448 12.81 -5.21 -33.91
N THR A 449 12.40 -6.32 -33.29
CA THR A 449 13.27 -7.43 -32.86
C THR A 449 12.88 -8.78 -33.45
N GLU A 450 11.64 -8.92 -33.92
CA GLU A 450 11.09 -10.15 -34.49
C GLU A 450 10.22 -9.83 -35.71
N TRP A 451 10.19 -10.76 -36.67
CA TRP A 451 9.45 -10.64 -37.93
C TRP A 451 8.56 -11.86 -38.11
N ASP A 452 7.36 -11.64 -38.64
CA ASP A 452 6.45 -12.69 -39.10
C ASP A 452 5.89 -12.28 -40.46
N TRP A 453 6.26 -13.05 -41.48
CA TRP A 453 5.90 -12.84 -42.87
C TRP A 453 4.81 -13.81 -43.29
N ASP A 454 3.77 -13.31 -43.94
CA ASP A 454 2.79 -14.09 -44.70
C ASP A 454 2.88 -13.69 -46.17
N PHE A 455 3.20 -14.63 -47.05
CA PHE A 455 3.38 -14.35 -48.48
C PHE A 455 2.08 -14.37 -49.29
N GLY A 456 0.93 -14.62 -48.66
CA GLY A 456 -0.39 -14.61 -49.29
C GLY A 456 -0.74 -15.87 -50.08
N ASP A 457 0.16 -16.86 -50.14
CA ASP A 457 -0.04 -18.18 -50.78
C ASP A 457 -0.14 -19.33 -49.77
N GLY A 458 -0.20 -19.00 -48.47
CA GLY A 458 -0.26 -19.95 -47.35
C GLY A 458 1.10 -20.35 -46.80
N THR A 459 2.19 -19.77 -47.30
CA THR A 459 3.54 -19.92 -46.73
C THR A 459 3.95 -18.71 -45.89
N THR A 460 4.83 -18.92 -44.91
CA THR A 460 5.27 -17.90 -43.96
C THR A 460 6.78 -17.94 -43.70
N SER A 461 7.34 -16.88 -43.10
CA SER A 461 8.74 -16.86 -42.64
C SER A 461 8.92 -15.98 -41.40
N THR A 462 9.94 -16.26 -40.59
CA THR A 462 10.34 -15.44 -39.44
C THR A 462 11.74 -14.82 -39.60
N ASP A 463 12.35 -14.99 -40.78
CA ASP A 463 13.65 -14.40 -41.09
C ASP A 463 13.51 -12.88 -41.33
N SER A 464 14.57 -12.12 -41.01
CA SER A 464 14.63 -10.67 -41.30
C SER A 464 14.82 -10.37 -42.80
N LEU A 465 15.31 -11.34 -43.57
CA LEU A 465 15.58 -11.24 -45.01
C LEU A 465 15.15 -12.53 -45.73
N PRO A 466 13.84 -12.84 -45.80
CA PRO A 466 13.38 -14.04 -46.47
C PRO A 466 13.40 -13.90 -47.99
N PHE A 467 13.53 -15.06 -48.66
CA PHE A 467 13.34 -15.19 -50.09
C PHE A 467 12.10 -16.04 -50.36
N HIS A 468 11.31 -15.68 -51.36
CA HIS A 468 10.10 -16.42 -51.72
C HIS A 468 9.90 -16.53 -53.23
N SER A 469 9.26 -17.61 -53.68
CA SER A 469 8.92 -17.85 -55.08
C SER A 469 7.49 -18.38 -55.20
N TYR A 470 6.76 -17.83 -56.16
CA TYR A 470 5.38 -18.22 -56.44
C TYR A 470 5.31 -19.23 -57.59
N TYR A 471 4.42 -20.21 -57.45
CA TYR A 471 4.27 -21.31 -58.42
C TYR A 471 3.07 -21.14 -59.35
N GLU A 472 2.14 -20.25 -59.00
CA GLU A 472 0.93 -19.98 -59.78
C GLU A 472 0.85 -18.48 -60.08
N PRO A 473 0.33 -18.08 -61.25
CA PRO A 473 0.10 -16.67 -61.55
C PRO A 473 -1.05 -16.12 -60.68
N GLY A 474 -0.91 -14.87 -60.24
CA GLY A 474 -1.89 -14.24 -59.34
C GLY A 474 -1.37 -12.97 -58.70
N THR A 475 -2.27 -12.26 -58.00
CA THR A 475 -1.88 -11.18 -57.10
C THR A 475 -1.84 -11.72 -55.68
N TYR A 476 -0.70 -11.57 -55.01
CA TYR A 476 -0.48 -12.02 -53.64
C TYR A 476 -0.23 -10.82 -52.74
N ASP A 477 -0.92 -10.77 -51.60
CA ASP A 477 -0.73 -9.75 -50.58
C ASP A 477 0.32 -10.23 -49.58
N ILE A 478 1.52 -9.66 -49.64
CA ILE A 478 2.60 -9.97 -48.70
C ILE A 478 2.39 -9.12 -47.45
N THR A 479 2.25 -9.77 -46.30
CA THR A 479 2.06 -9.10 -45.00
C THR A 479 3.29 -9.33 -44.12
N LEU A 480 3.83 -8.24 -43.58
CA LEU A 480 4.86 -8.27 -42.54
C LEU A 480 4.25 -7.78 -41.23
N ILE A 481 4.28 -8.62 -40.21
CA ILE A 481 4.00 -8.26 -38.82
C ILE A 481 5.34 -8.17 -38.10
N VAL A 482 5.68 -6.99 -37.62
CA VAL A 482 6.88 -6.77 -36.80
C VAL A 482 6.51 -6.68 -35.34
N ARG A 483 7.42 -7.15 -34.48
CA ARG A 483 7.24 -7.14 -33.04
C ARG A 483 8.44 -6.55 -32.33
N SER A 484 8.16 -5.76 -31.30
CA SER A 484 9.11 -5.39 -30.26
C SER A 484 8.64 -5.97 -28.90
N GLY A 485 9.45 -5.84 -27.85
CA GLY A 485 9.14 -6.40 -26.52
C GLY A 485 7.74 -6.04 -25.98
N LEU A 486 7.27 -6.77 -24.96
CA LEU A 486 5.88 -6.71 -24.46
C LEU A 486 4.80 -6.98 -25.53
N ASP A 487 5.15 -7.65 -26.63
CA ASP A 487 4.26 -7.92 -27.77
C ASP A 487 3.68 -6.65 -28.41
N CYS A 488 4.44 -5.56 -28.50
CA CYS A 488 4.07 -4.39 -29.29
C CYS A 488 4.20 -4.75 -30.79
N LEU A 489 3.11 -4.56 -31.56
CA LEU A 489 3.03 -5.00 -32.95
C LEU A 489 2.74 -3.84 -33.90
N ASP A 490 3.27 -3.94 -35.11
CA ASP A 490 2.81 -3.15 -36.25
C ASP A 490 2.77 -4.05 -37.51
N THR A 491 1.99 -3.66 -38.52
CA THR A 491 1.73 -4.49 -39.70
C THR A 491 1.71 -3.67 -40.97
N LEU A 492 2.41 -4.16 -42.01
CA LEU A 492 2.36 -3.63 -43.36
C LEU A 492 2.01 -4.73 -44.35
N THR A 493 1.14 -4.42 -45.33
CA THR A 493 0.79 -5.32 -46.42
C THR A 493 1.05 -4.66 -47.77
N LEU A 494 1.79 -5.32 -48.66
CA LEU A 494 2.05 -4.87 -50.03
C LEU A 494 1.66 -5.95 -51.06
N PRO A 495 0.95 -5.59 -52.14
CA PRO A 495 0.59 -6.54 -53.19
C PRO A 495 1.74 -6.76 -54.17
N VAL A 496 1.93 -8.01 -54.60
CA VAL A 496 2.80 -8.40 -55.72
C VAL A 496 1.99 -9.12 -56.79
N ASN A 497 2.25 -8.82 -58.06
CA ASN A 497 1.56 -9.47 -59.19
C ASN A 497 2.52 -10.39 -59.94
N ILE A 498 2.20 -11.68 -59.92
CA ILE A 498 2.95 -12.77 -60.54
C ILE A 498 2.26 -13.17 -61.84
N VAL A 499 3.04 -13.23 -62.92
CA VAL A 499 2.55 -13.57 -64.25
C VAL A 499 3.15 -14.88 -64.75
N GLU A 500 2.47 -15.49 -65.72
CA GLU A 500 2.95 -16.66 -66.45
C GLU A 500 2.99 -16.29 -67.95
N GLY A 501 3.98 -16.80 -68.68
CA GLY A 501 4.08 -16.68 -70.13
C GLY A 501 5.50 -16.46 -70.65
N LEU A 502 5.57 -16.16 -71.95
CA LEU A 502 6.79 -15.87 -72.69
C LEU A 502 6.80 -14.39 -73.09
N ILE A 503 7.86 -13.65 -72.75
CA ILE A 503 8.12 -12.30 -73.25
C ILE A 503 9.26 -12.36 -74.26
N VAL A 504 8.93 -12.01 -75.51
CA VAL A 504 9.88 -11.92 -76.62
C VAL A 504 10.04 -10.46 -77.03
N PRO A 505 11.24 -9.86 -76.88
CA PRO A 505 11.48 -8.52 -77.41
C PRO A 505 11.38 -8.51 -78.94
N ASN A 506 11.14 -7.35 -79.55
CA ASN A 506 11.09 -7.23 -81.01
C ASN A 506 12.24 -6.37 -81.59
N VAL A 507 13.12 -5.85 -80.73
CA VAL A 507 14.27 -5.03 -81.10
C VAL A 507 15.42 -5.18 -80.10
N PHE A 508 16.66 -5.15 -80.58
CA PHE A 508 17.85 -5.07 -79.74
C PHE A 508 19.02 -4.37 -80.46
N THR A 509 19.98 -3.85 -79.70
CA THR A 509 21.10 -3.01 -80.14
C THR A 509 22.44 -3.54 -79.62
N PRO A 510 23.11 -4.48 -80.30
CA PRO A 510 24.37 -5.07 -79.83
C PRO A 510 25.56 -4.09 -80.03
N ASN A 511 25.64 -3.05 -79.19
CA ASN A 511 26.63 -1.98 -79.25
C ASN A 511 27.56 -1.95 -78.00
N ASN A 512 27.33 -2.85 -77.05
CA ASN A 512 28.06 -3.05 -75.81
C ASN A 512 27.97 -1.84 -74.85
N ASP A 513 26.83 -1.14 -74.83
CA ASP A 513 26.52 -0.06 -73.88
C ASP A 513 25.84 -0.55 -72.58
N GLY A 514 25.54 -1.86 -72.51
CA GLY A 514 24.88 -2.52 -71.40
C GLY A 514 23.35 -2.49 -71.48
N ILE A 515 22.75 -1.86 -72.50
CA ILE A 515 21.31 -1.66 -72.63
C ILE A 515 20.81 -2.33 -73.91
N ASN A 516 19.94 -3.34 -73.78
CA ASN A 516 19.37 -4.08 -74.91
C ASN A 516 20.42 -4.64 -75.88
N ASP A 517 21.62 -4.96 -75.39
CA ASP A 517 22.72 -5.50 -76.19
C ASP A 517 22.45 -6.92 -76.71
N VAL A 518 21.51 -7.61 -76.08
CA VAL A 518 21.19 -9.00 -76.34
C VAL A 518 19.70 -9.12 -76.57
N PHE A 519 19.32 -9.87 -77.60
CA PHE A 519 17.97 -10.37 -77.76
C PHE A 519 17.76 -11.49 -76.74
N ASP A 520 17.23 -11.12 -75.58
CA ASP A 520 17.02 -12.00 -74.43
C ASP A 520 15.54 -12.29 -74.24
N ILE A 521 15.17 -13.57 -74.20
CA ILE A 521 13.78 -14.03 -74.07
C ILE A 521 13.55 -14.52 -72.65
N ARG A 522 12.47 -14.03 -72.05
CA ARG A 522 12.04 -14.42 -70.70
C ARG A 522 10.85 -15.34 -70.75
N THR A 523 10.89 -16.40 -69.96
CA THR A 523 9.80 -17.34 -69.85
C THR A 523 9.64 -17.80 -68.41
N SER A 524 8.40 -17.99 -67.98
CA SER A 524 8.08 -18.74 -66.76
C SER A 524 8.30 -20.24 -66.89
N ASP A 525 8.36 -20.77 -68.12
CA ASP A 525 8.47 -22.20 -68.37
C ASP A 525 9.89 -22.73 -68.13
N VAL A 526 9.98 -23.81 -67.36
CA VAL A 526 11.24 -24.51 -67.10
C VAL A 526 11.45 -25.61 -68.15
N GLY A 527 12.45 -25.46 -69.02
CA GLY A 527 12.77 -26.46 -70.05
C GLY A 527 13.88 -26.05 -71.02
N ASN A 528 14.35 -26.99 -71.84
CA ASN A 528 15.24 -26.67 -72.96
C ASN A 528 14.39 -26.11 -74.10
N PHE A 529 14.80 -24.97 -74.64
CA PHE A 529 14.19 -24.37 -75.81
C PHE A 529 15.18 -24.35 -76.96
N ASN A 530 14.67 -24.33 -78.18
CA ASN A 530 15.43 -24.07 -79.39
C ASN A 530 15.04 -22.70 -79.94
N LEU A 531 16.01 -21.80 -80.04
CA LEU A 531 15.89 -20.54 -80.74
C LEU A 531 16.62 -20.63 -82.07
N GLU A 532 15.91 -20.37 -83.16
CA GLU A 532 16.45 -20.25 -84.50
C GLU A 532 16.23 -18.83 -85.02
N ILE A 533 17.29 -18.18 -85.50
CA ILE A 533 17.22 -16.86 -86.12
C ILE A 533 17.51 -16.98 -87.62
N TYR A 534 16.57 -16.54 -88.43
CA TYR A 534 16.63 -16.56 -89.87
C TYR A 534 16.88 -15.16 -90.44
N ASN A 535 17.75 -15.08 -91.44
CA ASN A 535 17.85 -13.87 -92.26
C ASN A 535 16.72 -13.80 -93.31
N ARG A 536 16.60 -12.66 -94.01
CA ARG A 536 15.58 -12.43 -95.04
C ARG A 536 15.57 -13.42 -96.23
N TRP A 537 16.60 -14.25 -96.37
CA TRP A 537 16.68 -15.26 -97.42
C TRP A 537 16.27 -16.66 -96.94
N GLY A 538 15.85 -16.79 -95.67
CA GLY A 538 15.44 -18.06 -95.07
C GLY A 538 16.60 -18.93 -94.58
N ASN A 539 17.83 -18.39 -94.54
CA ASN A 539 18.96 -19.12 -93.97
C ASN A 539 19.03 -18.87 -92.45
N VAL A 540 19.22 -19.93 -91.69
CA VAL A 540 19.51 -19.84 -90.26
C VAL A 540 20.90 -19.21 -90.07
N ILE A 541 20.97 -18.18 -89.25
CA ILE A 541 22.22 -17.47 -88.94
C ILE A 541 22.66 -17.64 -87.49
N PHE A 542 21.77 -18.09 -86.61
CA PHE A 542 22.05 -18.39 -85.21
C PHE A 542 21.05 -19.44 -84.71
N GLU A 543 21.54 -20.38 -83.93
CA GLU A 543 20.75 -21.41 -83.23
C GLU A 543 21.23 -21.49 -81.78
N ASN A 544 20.31 -21.59 -80.83
CA ASN A 544 20.63 -21.76 -79.41
C ASN A 544 19.65 -22.75 -78.78
N THR A 545 20.20 -23.83 -78.22
CA THR A 545 19.44 -24.89 -77.51
C THR A 545 19.58 -24.81 -75.98
N SER A 546 20.17 -23.73 -75.48
CA SER A 546 20.34 -23.46 -74.05
C SER A 546 19.00 -23.15 -73.37
N PRO A 547 18.84 -23.47 -72.08
CA PRO A 547 17.73 -22.96 -71.27
C PRO A 547 17.71 -21.42 -71.19
N LEU A 548 18.85 -20.76 -71.40
CA LEU A 548 18.94 -19.30 -71.55
C LEU A 548 18.83 -18.93 -73.04
N ILE A 549 17.61 -18.57 -73.46
CA ILE A 549 17.29 -18.23 -74.84
C ILE A 549 17.73 -16.80 -75.15
N SER A 550 18.98 -16.66 -75.60
CA SER A 550 19.56 -15.35 -75.90
C SER A 550 20.37 -15.34 -77.20
N TRP A 551 20.44 -14.16 -77.83
CA TRP A 551 21.28 -13.88 -78.99
C TRP A 551 21.91 -12.48 -78.93
N ASP A 552 23.24 -12.41 -78.98
CA ASP A 552 24.03 -11.17 -78.92
C ASP A 552 24.24 -10.48 -80.30
N GLY A 553 23.55 -10.96 -81.34
CA GLY A 553 23.71 -10.44 -82.69
C GLY A 553 24.95 -10.95 -83.43
N VAL A 554 25.64 -11.98 -82.91
CA VAL A 554 26.74 -12.67 -83.60
C VAL A 554 26.23 -13.96 -84.24
N THR A 555 26.57 -14.20 -85.50
CA THR A 555 26.16 -15.43 -86.21
C THR A 555 26.88 -16.66 -85.67
N ALA A 556 26.39 -17.86 -85.99
CA ALA A 556 27.03 -19.13 -85.64
C ALA A 556 28.50 -19.25 -86.12
N SER A 557 28.91 -18.44 -87.10
CA SER A 557 30.29 -18.36 -87.60
C SER A 557 31.21 -17.43 -86.79
N GLY A 558 30.70 -16.79 -85.73
CA GLY A 558 31.43 -15.80 -84.92
C GLY A 558 31.51 -14.41 -85.55
N THR A 559 30.77 -14.15 -86.64
CA THR A 559 30.76 -12.83 -87.31
C THR A 559 29.53 -12.01 -86.91
N PRO A 560 29.67 -10.70 -86.66
CA PRO A 560 28.55 -9.77 -86.45
C PRO A 560 27.47 -9.86 -87.53
N ALA A 561 26.22 -10.12 -87.15
CA ALA A 561 25.08 -10.02 -88.05
C ALA A 561 24.86 -8.55 -88.47
N SER A 562 24.49 -8.31 -89.74
CA SER A 562 24.23 -6.97 -90.25
C SER A 562 22.99 -6.34 -89.61
N ALA A 563 22.92 -5.01 -89.54
CA ALA A 563 21.68 -4.34 -89.15
C ALA A 563 20.54 -4.70 -90.12
N GLY A 564 19.35 -4.99 -89.59
CA GLY A 564 18.21 -5.41 -90.39
C GLY A 564 17.15 -6.19 -89.61
N THR A 565 16.13 -6.63 -90.35
CA THR A 565 15.04 -7.45 -89.81
C THR A 565 15.37 -8.93 -89.97
N TYR A 566 15.19 -9.67 -88.89
CA TYR A 566 15.36 -11.10 -88.76
C TYR A 566 14.03 -11.74 -88.39
N PHE A 567 13.89 -13.04 -88.66
CA PHE A 567 12.74 -13.83 -88.25
C PHE A 567 13.19 -14.84 -87.21
N TYR A 568 12.55 -14.87 -86.05
CA TYR A 568 12.88 -15.85 -85.01
C TYR A 568 11.81 -16.94 -84.95
N VAL A 569 12.26 -18.14 -84.60
CA VAL A 569 11.42 -19.27 -84.22
C VAL A 569 11.91 -19.77 -82.87
N ILE A 570 11.00 -19.82 -81.90
CA ILE A 570 11.24 -20.42 -80.59
C ILE A 570 10.38 -21.67 -80.53
N SER A 571 10.98 -22.81 -80.25
CA SER A 571 10.26 -24.07 -80.02
C SER A 571 10.77 -24.77 -78.78
N LYS A 572 9.90 -25.48 -78.06
CA LYS A 572 10.36 -26.35 -76.97
C LYS A 572 11.21 -27.48 -77.56
N ALA A 573 12.41 -27.73 -77.01
CA ALA A 573 13.25 -28.81 -77.47
C ALA A 573 12.67 -30.14 -76.98
N GLU A 574 12.46 -31.12 -77.87
CA GLU A 574 12.03 -32.46 -77.48
C GLU A 574 13.03 -33.05 -76.48
N MET A 575 12.58 -33.33 -75.25
CA MET A 575 13.37 -34.14 -74.34
C MET A 575 13.42 -35.56 -74.90
N ASN A 576 14.57 -35.96 -75.43
CA ASN A 576 14.84 -37.36 -75.75
C ASN A 576 14.96 -38.17 -74.43
N SER A 577 13.83 -38.49 -73.80
CA SER A 577 13.77 -39.49 -72.75
C SER A 577 13.18 -40.78 -73.31
N GLY A 578 14.07 -41.72 -73.64
CA GLY A 578 13.71 -43.13 -73.74
C GLY A 578 13.29 -43.66 -72.36
N ASN A 579 12.05 -43.39 -71.96
CA ASN A 579 11.16 -44.22 -71.15
C ASN A 579 9.96 -43.37 -70.67
N ALA A 580 8.78 -43.75 -71.14
CA ALA A 580 7.51 -43.18 -70.73
C ALA A 580 7.18 -43.55 -69.28
N ILE A 581 6.81 -42.53 -68.48
CA ILE A 581 5.76 -42.68 -67.48
C ILE A 581 4.99 -41.36 -67.41
N ASP A 582 3.84 -41.38 -68.07
CA ASP A 582 2.60 -40.61 -67.85
C ASP A 582 2.70 -39.40 -66.90
N ASN A 583 2.80 -38.21 -67.49
CA ASN A 583 2.20 -36.99 -66.94
C ASN A 583 1.73 -36.15 -68.13
N GLU A 584 0.46 -35.72 -68.10
CA GLU A 584 -0.32 -35.06 -69.15
C GLU A 584 0.19 -33.66 -69.60
N LEU A 585 1.49 -33.45 -69.78
CA LEU A 585 2.08 -32.17 -70.23
C LEU A 585 2.83 -32.23 -71.58
N ASP A 586 2.96 -33.42 -72.18
CA ASP A 586 3.73 -33.63 -73.42
C ASP A 586 2.94 -33.41 -74.73
N ASN A 587 1.94 -32.52 -74.74
CA ASN A 587 1.16 -32.25 -75.96
C ASN A 587 0.95 -30.76 -76.24
N PHE A 588 1.96 -29.94 -75.96
CA PHE A 588 2.07 -28.58 -76.47
C PHE A 588 3.18 -28.53 -77.52
N ASP A 589 2.79 -28.49 -78.81
CA ASP A 589 3.62 -27.97 -79.89
C ASP A 589 3.83 -26.46 -79.65
N PHE A 590 4.63 -26.10 -78.64
CA PHE A 590 4.96 -24.71 -78.36
C PHE A 590 5.90 -24.21 -79.45
N LYS A 591 5.38 -23.36 -80.35
CA LYS A 591 6.14 -22.70 -81.40
C LYS A 591 5.75 -21.23 -81.49
N GLU A 592 6.59 -20.37 -80.96
CA GLU A 592 6.45 -18.92 -81.05
C GLU A 592 7.30 -18.39 -82.20
N THR A 593 6.76 -17.48 -83.00
CA THR A 593 7.50 -16.89 -84.13
C THR A 593 7.25 -15.40 -84.25
N GLY A 594 8.23 -14.66 -84.76
CA GLY A 594 8.05 -13.23 -84.94
C GLY A 594 9.21 -12.58 -85.66
N TRP A 595 9.11 -11.26 -85.77
CA TRP A 595 10.13 -10.42 -86.41
C TRP A 595 10.97 -9.72 -85.34
N LEU A 596 12.29 -9.78 -85.51
CA LEU A 596 13.28 -9.15 -84.65
C LEU A 596 14.05 -8.09 -85.44
N GLN A 597 14.10 -6.87 -84.92
CA GLN A 597 14.90 -5.80 -85.50
C GLN A 597 16.25 -5.71 -84.80
N LEU A 598 17.34 -5.89 -85.54
CA LEU A 598 18.71 -5.67 -85.07
C LEU A 598 19.20 -4.31 -85.56
N ILE A 599 19.60 -3.43 -84.63
CA ILE A 599 20.11 -2.08 -84.91
C ILE A 599 21.57 -2.00 -84.44
N ARG A 600 22.50 -1.54 -85.28
CA ARG A 600 23.92 -1.34 -84.93
C ARG A 600 24.35 0.09 -85.16
#